data_AF-A0A963U3X6-F1
#
_entry.id   AF-A0A963U3X6-F1
#
_cell.length_a   1.000
_cell.length_b   1.000
_cell.length_c   1.000
_cell.angle_alpha   90.00
_cell.angle_beta   90.00
_cell.angle_gamma   90.00
#
_symmetry.space_group_name_H-M   'P 1'
#
loop_
_entity.id
_entity.type
_entity.pdbx_description
1 polymer ?
#
loop_
_entity_poly.entity_id
_entity_poly.type
_entity_poly.pdbx_seq_one_letter_code
_entity_poly.pdbx_strand_id
1 'polypeptide(L)'
;MTISGKSLVLATTALVAMGTAGHADPVTREAALAQTSVYRVGFPVEVSIEAGEGLGGEEDLLATNATAAKHYALGRLSYEPGYVMPDKRTVYIGNDETNGGMFRFHADAEGDLSAGELFAAKLTRAAEKGARTSSFKIGRISLGHATDAEVDALIAKAASRLETARSAAVRGATSERCKMEGVAFDARKFEAAGGVAEDFDKYLAYFNFAAK
;
A
#
# COMPACT_ATOMS: atom_id res chain seq x y z
N MET A 1 -10.09 0.49 -9.79
CA MET A 1 -10.16 1.73 -10.59
C MET A 1 -9.07 1.62 -11.64
N THR A 2 -9.44 1.71 -12.93
CA THR A 2 -8.55 1.37 -14.05
C THR A 2 -7.61 2.53 -14.37
N ILE A 3 -6.31 2.30 -14.31
CA ILE A 3 -5.31 3.24 -14.84
C ILE A 3 -4.91 2.69 -16.20
N SER A 4 -5.24 3.41 -17.29
CA SER A 4 -4.82 3.05 -18.66
C SER A 4 -5.16 1.60 -19.08
N GLY A 5 -6.42 1.18 -18.95
CA GLY A 5 -6.86 -0.17 -19.34
C GLY A 5 -6.41 -1.30 -18.40
N LYS A 6 -5.61 -1.02 -17.36
CA LYS A 6 -5.14 -1.99 -16.37
C LYS A 6 -6.05 -1.95 -15.13
N SER A 7 -6.68 -3.08 -14.81
CA SER A 7 -7.41 -3.26 -13.56
C SER A 7 -6.41 -3.42 -12.42
N LEU A 8 -6.26 -2.37 -11.59
CA LEU A 8 -5.40 -2.41 -10.42
C LEU A 8 -6.05 -3.25 -9.31
N VAL A 9 -5.47 -4.41 -9.03
CA VAL A 9 -5.78 -5.23 -7.85
C VAL A 9 -4.52 -5.30 -6.99
N LEU A 10 -4.52 -4.57 -5.88
CA LEU A 10 -3.53 -4.72 -4.82
C LEU A 10 -3.85 -6.01 -4.05
N ALA A 11 -3.16 -7.09 -4.40
CA ALA A 11 -3.31 -8.37 -3.74
C ALA A 11 -2.41 -8.45 -2.50
N THR A 12 -3.01 -8.76 -1.34
CA THR A 12 -2.34 -8.76 -0.03
C THR A 12 -1.58 -10.05 0.29
N THR A 13 -1.73 -11.10 -0.53
CA THR A 13 -1.01 -12.36 -0.32
C THR A 13 -0.69 -13.04 -1.66
N ALA A 14 0.39 -12.61 -2.30
CA ALA A 14 1.05 -13.43 -3.33
C ALA A 14 2.44 -13.82 -2.83
N LEU A 15 2.56 -15.02 -2.27
CA LEU A 15 3.84 -15.71 -2.24
C LEU A 15 4.13 -16.13 -3.69
N VAL A 16 4.72 -15.23 -4.47
CA VAL A 16 5.29 -15.59 -5.77
C VAL A 16 6.56 -16.39 -5.49
N ALA A 17 6.38 -17.68 -5.22
CA ALA A 17 7.44 -18.65 -5.33
C ALA A 17 7.66 -18.89 -6.82
N MET A 18 8.60 -18.18 -7.44
CA MET A 18 9.03 -18.47 -8.80
C MET A 18 10.51 -18.84 -8.85
N GLY A 19 10.74 -20.01 -9.43
CA GLY A 19 12.03 -20.57 -9.72
C GLY A 19 12.12 -22.01 -9.25
N THR A 20 11.72 -22.98 -10.09
CA THR A 20 12.32 -24.31 -10.03
C THR A 20 13.81 -24.11 -10.31
N ALA A 21 14.60 -24.02 -9.25
CA ALA A 21 16.05 -23.99 -9.36
C ALA A 21 16.49 -25.29 -10.03
N GLY A 22 16.73 -25.21 -11.33
CA GLY A 22 17.56 -26.19 -12.02
C GLY A 22 18.87 -26.30 -11.25
N HIS A 23 19.31 -27.53 -11.05
CA HIS A 23 20.55 -27.92 -10.40
C HIS A 23 21.77 -27.10 -10.89
N ALA A 24 22.10 -26.00 -10.21
CA ALA A 24 23.27 -25.18 -10.52
C ALA A 24 23.76 -24.43 -9.27
N ASP A 25 25.01 -24.73 -8.90
CA ASP A 25 25.92 -24.03 -7.98
C ASP A 25 25.50 -23.81 -6.51
N PRO A 26 26.46 -23.83 -5.55
CA PRO A 26 26.19 -23.44 -4.18
C PRO A 26 25.77 -21.97 -4.18
N VAL A 27 24.47 -21.72 -4.03
CA VAL A 27 23.91 -20.38 -3.83
C VAL A 27 24.65 -19.75 -2.66
N THR A 28 25.38 -18.67 -2.92
CA THR A 28 26.09 -17.93 -1.87
C THR A 28 25.09 -17.51 -0.80
N ARG A 29 25.53 -17.42 0.45
CA ARG A 29 24.66 -17.01 1.56
C ARG A 29 23.98 -15.67 1.27
N GLU A 30 24.66 -14.74 0.60
CA GLU A 30 24.08 -13.49 0.14
C GLU A 30 22.93 -13.70 -0.86
N ALA A 31 23.10 -14.58 -1.84
CA ALA A 31 22.06 -14.89 -2.82
C ALA A 31 20.87 -15.64 -2.19
N ALA A 32 21.12 -16.52 -1.22
CA ALA A 32 20.07 -17.22 -0.49
C ALA A 32 19.28 -16.26 0.43
N LEU A 33 19.95 -15.36 1.15
CA LEU A 33 19.31 -14.31 1.95
C LEU A 33 18.55 -13.32 1.06
N ALA A 34 19.06 -13.02 -0.12
CA ALA A 34 18.36 -12.19 -1.09
C ALA A 34 17.04 -12.82 -1.56
N GLN A 35 16.87 -14.13 -1.50
CA GLN A 35 15.63 -14.80 -1.92
C GLN A 35 14.71 -15.20 -0.76
N THR A 36 15.26 -15.41 0.45
CA THR A 36 14.52 -15.98 1.60
C THR A 36 14.38 -15.04 2.80
N SER A 37 14.91 -13.81 2.71
CA SER A 37 14.82 -12.84 3.80
C SER A 37 13.37 -12.48 4.14
N VAL A 38 13.04 -12.54 5.43
CA VAL A 38 11.76 -12.08 6.01
C VAL A 38 11.50 -10.59 5.73
N TYR A 39 12.53 -9.85 5.33
CA TYR A 39 12.43 -8.44 4.98
C TYR A 39 12.07 -8.20 3.51
N ARG A 40 11.79 -9.25 2.73
CA ARG A 40 11.25 -9.13 1.37
C ARG A 40 9.74 -9.40 1.29
N VAL A 41 9.10 -9.67 2.43
CA VAL A 41 7.65 -9.81 2.57
C VAL A 41 7.04 -8.64 3.33
N GLY A 42 5.72 -8.46 3.22
CA GLY A 42 4.99 -7.36 3.84
C GLY A 42 5.00 -6.07 3.01
N PHE A 43 5.06 -6.19 1.69
CA PHE A 43 4.99 -5.05 0.74
C PHE A 43 3.83 -5.28 -0.23
N PRO A 44 3.18 -4.21 -0.71
CA PRO A 44 2.11 -4.32 -1.68
C PRO A 44 2.66 -4.80 -3.02
N VAL A 45 1.91 -5.69 -3.67
CA VAL A 45 2.20 -6.16 -5.02
C VAL A 45 1.11 -5.65 -5.95
N GLU A 46 1.50 -4.84 -6.93
CA GLU A 46 0.66 -4.47 -8.05
C GLU A 46 0.71 -5.59 -9.10
N VAL A 47 -0.46 -6.11 -9.45
CA VAL A 47 -0.60 -7.06 -10.56
C VAL A 47 -1.25 -6.34 -11.73
N SER A 48 -0.52 -6.24 -12.82
CA SER A 48 -1.04 -5.79 -14.11
C SER A 48 -1.39 -7.01 -14.96
N ILE A 49 -2.60 -6.99 -15.53
CA ILE A 49 -3.09 -8.02 -16.42
C ILE A 49 -3.39 -7.35 -17.76
N GLU A 50 -2.77 -7.84 -18.82
CA GLU A 50 -3.03 -7.38 -20.17
C GLU A 50 -3.89 -8.44 -20.87
N ALA A 51 -5.04 -8.02 -21.39
CA ALA A 51 -5.88 -8.88 -22.19
C ALA A 51 -5.12 -9.23 -23.48
N GLY A 52 -5.05 -10.52 -23.80
CA GLY A 52 -4.53 -10.93 -25.11
C GLY A 52 -5.45 -10.45 -26.22
N GLU A 53 -4.90 -10.29 -27.42
CA GLU A 53 -5.73 -10.25 -28.63
C GLU A 53 -6.36 -11.63 -28.77
N GLY A 54 -7.64 -11.75 -28.36
CA GLY A 54 -8.37 -13.00 -28.47
C GLY A 54 -8.39 -13.48 -29.93
N LEU A 55 -8.34 -14.80 -30.13
CA LEU A 55 -8.60 -15.43 -31.42
C LEU A 55 -10.10 -15.35 -31.76
N GLY A 56 -10.66 -14.15 -31.88
CA GLY A 56 -11.94 -13.89 -32.56
C GLY A 56 -13.22 -14.53 -31.99
N GLY A 57 -13.35 -14.72 -30.66
CA GLY A 57 -14.59 -15.18 -30.03
C GLY A 57 -14.85 -14.49 -28.68
N GLU A 58 -16.13 -14.22 -28.36
CA GLU A 58 -16.58 -13.49 -27.16
C GLU A 58 -16.33 -14.25 -25.83
N GLU A 59 -15.75 -15.46 -25.85
CA GLU A 59 -15.61 -16.35 -24.69
C GLU A 59 -14.17 -16.62 -24.25
N ASP A 60 -13.15 -16.02 -24.88
CA ASP A 60 -11.74 -16.36 -24.61
C ASP A 60 -10.86 -15.13 -24.30
N LEU A 61 -11.16 -14.45 -23.20
CA LEU A 61 -10.27 -13.46 -22.58
C LEU A 61 -9.29 -14.15 -21.63
N LEU A 62 -8.51 -15.12 -22.13
CA LEU A 62 -7.36 -15.61 -21.40
C LEU A 62 -6.31 -14.48 -21.36
N ALA A 63 -5.99 -14.00 -20.15
CA ALA A 63 -4.87 -13.09 -19.95
C ALA A 63 -3.59 -13.75 -20.47
N THR A 64 -3.06 -13.27 -21.60
CA THR A 64 -1.84 -13.82 -22.19
C THR A 64 -0.58 -13.28 -21.53
N ASN A 65 -0.69 -12.18 -20.79
CA ASN A 65 0.43 -11.58 -20.08
C ASN A 65 0.00 -10.95 -18.75
N ALA A 66 0.70 -11.31 -17.68
CA ALA A 66 0.51 -10.73 -16.35
C ALA A 66 1.87 -10.38 -15.76
N THR A 67 2.01 -9.17 -15.23
CA THR A 67 3.22 -8.71 -14.54
C THR A 67 2.92 -8.37 -13.10
N ALA A 68 3.86 -8.69 -12.21
CA ALA A 68 3.77 -8.33 -10.80
C ALA A 68 4.92 -7.38 -10.44
N ALA A 69 4.60 -6.23 -9.86
CA ALA A 69 5.56 -5.26 -9.33
C ALA A 69 5.37 -5.16 -7.82
N LYS A 70 6.47 -5.26 -7.06
CA LYS A 70 6.45 -5.09 -5.61
C LYS A 70 6.91 -3.67 -5.28
N HIS A 71 6.10 -2.92 -4.54
CA HIS A 71 6.42 -1.54 -4.22
C HIS A 71 6.97 -1.39 -2.81
N TYR A 72 8.29 -1.37 -2.70
CA TYR A 72 9.01 -1.18 -1.45
C TYR A 72 8.87 0.23 -0.87
N ALA A 73 8.68 1.25 -1.71
CA ALA A 73 8.51 2.66 -1.32
C ALA A 73 7.24 2.87 -0.46
N LEU A 74 6.22 2.02 -0.61
CA LEU A 74 5.00 2.08 0.20
C LEU A 74 5.23 1.62 1.66
N GLY A 75 6.41 1.06 1.95
CA GLY A 75 6.80 0.63 3.29
C GLY A 75 6.36 -0.80 3.63
N ARG A 76 6.95 -1.35 4.69
CA ARG A 76 6.70 -2.73 5.13
C ARG A 76 5.66 -2.78 6.25
N LEU A 77 4.51 -3.40 5.99
CA LEU A 77 3.36 -3.46 6.90
C LEU A 77 2.60 -4.80 6.76
N SER A 78 1.69 -5.07 7.69
CA SER A 78 0.62 -6.05 7.49
C SER A 78 -0.49 -5.41 6.68
N TYR A 79 -0.38 -5.48 5.35
CA TYR A 79 -1.28 -4.79 4.45
C TYR A 79 -2.69 -5.37 4.47
N GLU A 80 -3.67 -4.47 4.52
CA GLU A 80 -5.05 -4.70 4.12
C GLU A 80 -5.35 -3.89 2.83
N PRO A 81 -6.28 -4.25 1.92
CA PRO A 81 -6.31 -3.60 0.61
C PRO A 81 -6.38 -2.09 0.72
N GLY A 82 -5.33 -1.46 0.18
CA GLY A 82 -5.25 -0.02 0.08
C GLY A 82 -6.13 0.49 -1.05
N TYR A 83 -6.50 1.77 -0.96
CA TYR A 83 -7.27 2.45 -1.99
C TYR A 83 -6.40 3.48 -2.70
N VAL A 84 -6.23 3.33 -4.01
CA VAL A 84 -5.59 4.34 -4.87
C VAL A 84 -6.62 5.40 -5.24
N MET A 85 -6.32 6.65 -4.92
CA MET A 85 -7.20 7.79 -5.14
C MET A 85 -7.30 8.17 -6.63
N PRO A 86 -8.30 8.99 -7.01
CA PRO A 86 -8.47 9.44 -8.39
C PRO A 86 -7.27 10.17 -9.01
N ASP A 87 -6.40 10.77 -8.20
CA ASP A 87 -5.15 11.39 -8.67
C ASP A 87 -4.09 10.38 -9.10
N LYS A 88 -4.32 9.07 -8.86
CA LYS A 88 -3.41 7.94 -9.10
C LYS A 88 -2.02 8.11 -8.50
N ARG A 89 -1.89 8.99 -7.51
CA ARG A 89 -0.66 9.23 -6.76
C ARG A 89 -0.84 8.89 -5.30
N THR A 90 -2.02 9.17 -4.76
CA THR A 90 -2.29 9.01 -3.34
C THR A 90 -2.87 7.62 -3.08
N VAL A 91 -2.24 6.86 -2.18
CA VAL A 91 -2.71 5.55 -1.74
C VAL A 91 -2.93 5.56 -0.24
N TYR A 92 -4.10 5.16 0.23
CA TYR A 92 -4.36 4.97 1.67
C TYR A 92 -4.29 3.50 2.03
N ILE A 93 -3.62 3.19 3.14
CA ILE A 93 -3.30 1.84 3.58
C ILE A 93 -3.63 1.71 5.07
N GLY A 94 -4.30 0.62 5.43
CA GLY A 94 -4.43 0.16 6.81
C GLY A 94 -3.34 -0.86 7.16
N ASN A 95 -2.83 -0.81 8.40
CA ASN A 95 -2.00 -1.87 8.97
C ASN A 95 -2.87 -2.77 9.86
N ASP A 96 -3.09 -4.01 9.42
CA ASP A 96 -3.97 -4.98 10.07
C ASP A 96 -3.31 -5.68 11.29
N GLU A 97 -2.84 -4.87 12.23
CA GLU A 97 -2.22 -5.32 13.46
C GLU A 97 -2.95 -4.78 14.68
N THR A 98 -2.81 -5.46 15.81
CA THR A 98 -3.13 -4.86 17.12
C THR A 98 -2.13 -3.74 17.37
N ASN A 99 -2.60 -2.55 17.73
CA ASN A 99 -1.77 -1.34 17.82
C ASN A 99 -1.12 -0.95 16.48
N GLY A 100 -1.86 -1.16 15.38
CA GLY A 100 -1.52 -0.68 14.06
C GLY A 100 -1.81 0.82 13.86
N GLY A 101 -1.48 1.31 12.67
CA GLY A 101 -1.67 2.69 12.27
C GLY A 101 -2.27 2.82 10.86
N MET A 102 -2.65 4.05 10.51
CA MET A 102 -3.09 4.42 9.17
C MET A 102 -1.94 5.06 8.41
N PHE A 103 -1.78 4.70 7.15
CA PHE A 103 -0.72 5.20 6.30
C PHE A 103 -1.27 5.79 5.01
N ARG A 104 -0.53 6.75 4.48
CA ARG A 104 -0.78 7.37 3.18
C ARG A 104 0.53 7.41 2.42
N PHE A 105 0.54 6.89 1.20
CA PHE A 105 1.63 7.10 0.25
C PHE A 105 1.22 8.17 -0.76
N HIS A 106 2.16 9.01 -1.17
CA HIS A 106 1.96 9.96 -2.26
C HIS A 106 3.11 9.82 -3.26
N ALA A 107 2.78 9.34 -4.46
CA ALA A 107 3.73 9.09 -5.52
C ALA A 107 4.23 10.38 -6.18
N ASP A 108 5.47 10.35 -6.66
CA ASP A 108 6.09 11.45 -7.40
C ASP A 108 5.40 11.67 -8.76
N ALA A 109 4.98 10.57 -9.40
CA ALA A 109 4.36 10.56 -10.72
C ALA A 109 2.99 9.87 -10.70
N GLU A 110 2.08 10.35 -11.56
CA GLU A 110 0.75 9.77 -11.70
C GLU A 110 0.83 8.34 -12.25
N GLY A 111 0.25 7.38 -11.54
CA GLY A 111 0.21 5.98 -11.98
C GLY A 111 1.52 5.21 -11.84
N ASP A 112 2.53 5.79 -11.17
CA ASP A 112 3.79 5.11 -10.86
C ASP A 112 4.03 5.11 -9.35
N LEU A 113 3.85 3.94 -8.72
CA LEU A 113 4.01 3.77 -7.28
C LEU A 113 5.44 3.46 -6.85
N SER A 114 6.42 3.52 -7.77
CA SER A 114 7.80 3.13 -7.48
C SER A 114 8.63 4.16 -6.71
N ALA A 115 8.12 5.39 -6.56
CA ALA A 115 8.79 6.48 -5.86
C ALA A 115 7.78 7.43 -5.23
N GLY A 116 8.04 7.87 -4.00
CA GLY A 116 7.18 8.82 -3.32
C GLY A 116 7.44 8.97 -1.83
N GLU A 117 6.56 9.69 -1.17
CA GLU A 117 6.64 9.96 0.26
C GLU A 117 5.58 9.18 1.04
N LEU A 118 6.03 8.49 2.10
CA LEU A 118 5.17 7.73 3.00
C LEU A 118 4.86 8.54 4.25
N PHE A 119 3.59 8.58 4.62
CA PHE A 119 3.07 9.29 5.78
C PHE A 119 2.34 8.33 6.71
N ALA A 120 2.46 8.56 8.01
CA ALA A 120 1.60 7.97 9.03
C ALA A 120 0.60 8.99 9.56
N ALA A 121 -0.61 8.56 9.86
CA ALA A 121 -1.64 9.44 10.39
C ALA A 121 -1.45 9.73 11.88
N LYS A 122 -1.74 10.98 12.25
CA LYS A 122 -1.95 11.41 13.63
C LYS A 122 -3.38 11.88 13.79
N LEU A 123 -4.19 11.11 14.49
CA LEU A 123 -5.57 11.47 14.76
C LEU A 123 -5.62 12.39 15.98
N THR A 124 -6.24 13.55 15.80
CA THR A 124 -6.55 14.45 16.91
C THR A 124 -8.04 14.62 16.99
N ARG A 125 -8.61 14.50 18.20
CA ARG A 125 -10.05 14.64 18.39
C ARG A 125 -10.47 16.05 17.97
N ALA A 126 -11.44 16.17 17.05
CA ALA A 126 -12.06 17.46 16.78
C ALA A 126 -12.93 17.79 18.00
N ALA A 127 -12.77 19.00 18.54
CA ALA A 127 -13.37 19.37 19.81
C ALA A 127 -14.90 19.42 19.71
N GLU A 128 -15.59 18.39 20.19
CA GLU A 128 -17.02 18.47 20.55
C GLU A 128 -17.28 17.73 21.86
N LYS A 129 -17.59 18.50 22.91
CA LYS A 129 -17.97 17.98 24.22
C LYS A 129 -19.45 17.54 24.13
N GLY A 130 -19.70 16.24 24.18
CA GLY A 130 -21.06 15.67 24.28
C GLY A 130 -21.68 15.11 22.99
N ALA A 131 -20.97 15.10 21.86
CA ALA A 131 -21.46 14.47 20.63
C ALA A 131 -21.38 12.94 20.69
N ARG A 132 -22.44 12.23 20.27
CA ARG A 132 -22.47 10.76 20.11
C ARG A 132 -21.56 10.26 18.97
N THR A 133 -21.05 11.16 18.15
CA THR A 133 -20.08 10.92 17.09
C THR A 133 -18.87 11.82 17.35
N SER A 134 -17.68 11.24 17.51
CA SER A 134 -16.44 12.02 17.59
C SER A 134 -15.80 12.09 16.22
N SER A 135 -15.77 13.27 15.61
CA SER A 135 -14.93 13.52 14.44
C SER A 135 -13.46 13.63 14.86
N PHE A 136 -12.56 13.19 13.99
CA PHE A 136 -11.12 13.33 14.16
C PHE A 136 -10.56 14.19 13.03
N LYS A 137 -9.59 15.05 13.35
CA LYS A 137 -8.70 15.65 12.37
C LYS A 137 -7.56 14.67 12.10
N ILE A 138 -7.25 14.46 10.82
CA ILE A 138 -6.15 13.63 10.37
C ILE A 138 -4.95 14.55 10.12
N GLY A 139 -3.93 14.47 10.97
CA GLY A 139 -2.60 15.02 10.70
C GLY A 139 -1.73 13.98 10.00
N ARG A 140 -0.69 14.44 9.28
CA ARG A 140 0.25 13.58 8.56
C ARG A 140 1.65 13.75 9.14
N ILE A 141 2.30 12.64 9.44
CA ILE A 141 3.69 12.58 9.86
C ILE A 141 4.48 11.90 8.75
N SER A 142 5.42 12.64 8.15
CA SER A 142 6.33 12.07 7.15
C SER A 142 7.24 11.01 7.78
N LEU A 143 7.28 9.84 7.15
CA LEU A 143 8.21 8.76 7.46
C LEU A 143 9.46 8.80 6.56
N GLY A 144 9.41 9.58 5.48
CA GLY A 144 10.48 9.77 4.51
C GLY A 144 10.02 9.53 3.08
N HIS A 145 10.83 10.03 2.16
CA HIS A 145 10.74 9.76 0.72
C HIS A 145 11.75 8.66 0.36
N ALA A 146 11.35 7.76 -0.53
CA ALA A 146 12.23 6.72 -1.07
C ALA A 146 11.70 6.18 -2.40
N THR A 147 12.60 5.53 -3.15
CA THR A 147 12.28 4.72 -4.32
C THR A 147 12.32 3.22 -4.00
N ASP A 148 11.61 2.41 -4.80
CA ASP A 148 11.63 0.95 -4.69
C ASP A 148 13.06 0.40 -4.75
N ALA A 149 13.88 0.94 -5.66
CA ALA A 149 15.28 0.53 -5.84
C ALA A 149 16.16 0.85 -4.63
N GLU A 150 15.97 2.01 -4.00
CA GLU A 150 16.71 2.37 -2.79
C GLU A 150 16.35 1.46 -1.62
N VAL A 151 15.06 1.20 -1.39
CA VAL A 151 14.62 0.32 -0.32
C VAL A 151 15.07 -1.11 -0.58
N ASP A 152 14.99 -1.60 -1.82
CA ASP A 152 15.47 -2.94 -2.18
C ASP A 152 16.97 -3.11 -1.90
N ALA A 153 17.77 -2.11 -2.30
CA ALA A 153 19.20 -2.09 -2.02
C ALA A 153 19.50 -2.06 -0.51
N LEU A 154 18.66 -1.39 0.29
CA LEU A 154 18.78 -1.38 1.75
C LEU A 154 18.39 -2.74 2.37
N ILE A 155 17.34 -3.40 1.88
CA ILE A 155 16.95 -4.75 2.33
C ILE A 155 18.09 -5.74 2.11
N ALA A 156 18.74 -5.67 0.93
CA ALA A 156 19.88 -6.52 0.59
C ALA A 156 21.07 -6.31 1.54
N LYS A 157 21.28 -5.08 2.04
CA LYS A 157 22.41 -4.72 2.90
C LYS A 157 22.13 -4.88 4.40
N ALA A 158 20.89 -4.64 4.82
CA ALA A 158 20.56 -4.35 6.21
C ALA A 158 19.25 -4.99 6.65
N ALA A 159 19.04 -6.25 6.25
CA ALA A 159 17.87 -7.09 6.57
C ALA A 159 17.14 -6.63 7.85
N SER A 160 17.81 -6.47 8.99
CA SER A 160 17.14 -6.29 10.29
C SER A 160 16.46 -4.94 10.67
N ARG A 161 16.28 -3.93 9.81
CA ARG A 161 15.86 -2.57 10.30
C ARG A 161 14.74 -1.81 9.57
N LEU A 162 14.08 -2.41 8.58
CA LEU A 162 12.95 -1.74 7.89
C LEU A 162 11.62 -2.08 8.58
N GLU A 163 11.25 -1.25 9.56
CA GLU A 163 10.01 -1.38 10.33
C GLU A 163 9.19 -0.08 10.27
N THR A 164 8.29 0.01 9.29
CA THR A 164 7.45 1.20 9.04
C THR A 164 6.58 1.54 10.25
N ALA A 165 5.87 0.55 10.82
CA ALA A 165 5.00 0.75 11.98
C ALA A 165 5.78 1.27 13.21
N ARG A 166 6.99 0.75 13.45
CA ARG A 166 7.85 1.20 14.54
C ARG A 166 8.35 2.63 14.32
N SER A 167 8.77 2.97 13.09
CA SER A 167 9.18 4.33 12.73
C SER A 167 8.04 5.34 12.97
N ALA A 168 6.81 4.98 12.56
CA ALA A 168 5.62 5.78 12.78
C ALA A 168 5.33 6.01 14.27
N ALA A 169 5.38 4.96 15.08
CA ALA A 169 5.17 5.07 16.53
C ALA A 169 6.21 5.98 17.21
N VAL A 170 7.50 5.82 16.86
CA VAL A 170 8.59 6.67 17.40
C VAL A 170 8.41 8.14 17.01
N ARG A 171 7.84 8.41 15.82
CA ARG A 171 7.54 9.78 15.35
C ARG A 171 6.22 10.33 15.90
N GLY A 172 5.50 9.57 16.73
CA GLY A 172 4.27 10.01 17.40
C GLY A 172 3.01 9.94 16.54
N ALA A 173 2.98 9.01 15.58
CA ALA A 173 1.75 8.64 14.89
C ALA A 173 0.78 7.93 15.84
N THR A 174 -0.52 7.97 15.52
CA THR A 174 -1.51 7.25 16.30
C THR A 174 -1.39 5.75 16.01
N SER A 175 -0.86 5.00 16.98
CA SER A 175 -0.60 3.56 16.87
C SER A 175 -1.46 2.71 17.82
N GLU A 176 -2.50 3.28 18.45
CA GLU A 176 -3.33 2.56 19.43
C GLU A 176 -4.60 1.99 18.79
N ARG A 177 -4.58 1.71 17.48
CA ARG A 177 -5.72 1.15 16.75
C ARG A 177 -5.54 -0.36 16.60
N CYS A 178 -6.60 -1.12 16.82
CA CYS A 178 -6.58 -2.55 16.56
C CYS A 178 -7.23 -2.78 15.20
N LYS A 179 -6.57 -3.61 14.37
CA LYS A 179 -7.20 -4.19 13.17
C LYS A 179 -7.75 -3.11 12.25
N MET A 180 -6.83 -2.30 11.71
CA MET A 180 -7.23 -1.23 10.80
C MET A 180 -7.51 -1.81 9.42
N GLU A 181 -8.78 -2.14 9.24
CA GLU A 181 -9.28 -2.91 8.12
C GLU A 181 -10.07 -2.02 7.13
N GLY A 182 -10.05 -2.37 5.85
CA GLY A 182 -10.84 -1.77 4.77
C GLY A 182 -10.81 -0.24 4.62
N VAL A 183 -10.23 0.26 3.52
CA VAL A 183 -10.32 1.69 3.16
C VAL A 183 -11.34 1.91 2.05
N ALA A 184 -12.26 2.87 2.24
CA ALA A 184 -13.19 3.26 1.18
C ALA A 184 -13.18 4.77 0.89
N PHE A 185 -13.39 5.09 -0.38
CA PHE A 185 -13.49 6.45 -0.91
C PHE A 185 -14.94 6.80 -1.25
N ASP A 186 -15.43 7.95 -0.77
CA ASP A 186 -16.74 8.48 -1.13
C ASP A 186 -16.67 9.28 -2.44
N ALA A 187 -16.83 8.57 -3.56
CA ALA A 187 -16.83 9.17 -4.88
C ALA A 187 -17.95 10.22 -5.06
N ARG A 188 -19.12 10.03 -4.45
CA ARG A 188 -20.25 10.97 -4.58
C ARG A 188 -19.94 12.30 -3.91
N LYS A 189 -19.33 12.26 -2.72
CA LYS A 189 -18.89 13.46 -2.01
C LYS A 189 -17.78 14.19 -2.77
N PHE A 190 -16.89 13.45 -3.41
CA PHE A 190 -15.83 14.01 -4.25
C PHE A 190 -16.38 14.69 -5.50
N GLU A 191 -17.27 14.02 -6.23
CA GLU A 191 -17.94 14.56 -7.41
C GLU A 191 -18.76 15.81 -7.08
N ALA A 192 -19.52 15.77 -5.98
CA ALA A 192 -20.29 16.92 -5.49
C ALA A 192 -19.40 18.13 -5.12
N ALA A 193 -18.13 17.90 -4.79
CA ALA A 193 -17.15 18.94 -4.50
C ALA A 193 -16.40 19.44 -5.74
N GLY A 194 -16.77 19.01 -6.94
CA GLY A 194 -16.18 19.45 -8.21
C GLY A 194 -15.12 18.52 -8.79
N GLY A 195 -14.93 17.32 -8.23
CA GLY A 195 -14.08 16.27 -8.83
C GLY A 195 -12.58 16.59 -8.88
N VAL A 196 -12.12 17.58 -8.12
CA VAL A 196 -10.71 17.96 -7.99
C VAL A 196 -10.38 18.16 -6.52
N ALA A 197 -9.31 17.54 -6.04
CA ALA A 197 -8.85 17.72 -4.68
C ALA A 197 -7.33 17.59 -4.55
N GLU A 198 -6.73 18.50 -3.79
CA GLU A 198 -5.35 18.40 -3.31
C GLU A 198 -5.24 17.51 -2.06
N ASP A 199 -6.38 17.34 -1.35
CA ASP A 199 -6.47 16.56 -0.12
C ASP A 199 -7.68 15.62 -0.16
N PHE A 200 -7.37 14.32 -0.11
CA PHE A 200 -8.35 13.24 -0.13
C PHE A 200 -8.85 12.81 1.25
N ASP A 201 -8.24 13.29 2.35
CA ASP A 201 -8.60 12.88 3.72
C ASP A 201 -10.09 13.11 4.03
N LYS A 202 -10.67 14.17 3.46
CA LYS A 202 -12.09 14.54 3.62
C LYS A 202 -13.08 13.65 2.86
N TYR A 203 -12.60 12.81 1.96
CA TYR A 203 -13.41 11.89 1.15
C TYR A 203 -13.24 10.43 1.56
N LEU A 204 -12.48 10.16 2.63
CA LEU A 204 -12.44 8.85 3.26
C LEU A 204 -13.80 8.56 3.89
N ALA A 205 -14.43 7.47 3.46
CA ALA A 205 -15.77 7.07 3.88
C ALA A 205 -15.75 6.04 5.00
N TYR A 206 -14.73 5.18 5.03
CA TYR A 206 -14.70 4.02 5.89
C TYR A 206 -13.27 3.61 6.22
N PHE A 207 -13.05 3.37 7.51
CA PHE A 207 -12.02 2.50 8.08
C PHE A 207 -12.77 1.60 9.06
N ASN A 208 -12.79 0.29 8.81
CA ASN A 208 -13.33 -0.62 9.80
C ASN A 208 -12.37 -0.66 10.99
N PHE A 209 -12.93 -0.62 12.18
CA PHE A 209 -12.22 -0.88 13.41
C PHE A 209 -12.87 -2.12 14.00
N ALA A 210 -12.26 -3.28 13.78
CA ALA A 210 -12.75 -4.48 14.43
C ALA A 210 -12.45 -4.37 15.94
N ALA A 211 -13.45 -3.95 16.72
CA ALA A 211 -13.46 -4.18 18.15
C ALA A 211 -13.72 -5.67 18.37
N LYS A 212 -12.81 -6.37 19.03
CA LYS A 212 -13.12 -7.69 19.61
C LYS A 212 -13.89 -7.51 20.90
#